data_AF-A0A7V9VII0-F1
#
_entry.id   AF-A0A7V9VII0-F1
#
_cell.length_a   1.000
_cell.length_b   1.000
_cell.length_c   1.000
_cell.angle_alpha   90.00
_cell.angle_beta   90.00
_cell.angle_gamma   90.00
#
_symmetry.space_group_name_H-M   'P 1'
#
loop_
_entity.id
_entity.type
_entity.pdbx_description
1 polymer ?
#
loop_
_entity_poly.entity_id
_entity_poly.type
_entity_poly.pdbx_seq_one_letter_code
_entity_poly.pdbx_strand_id
1 'polypeptide(L)'
;MPGHSGKDGVTVEQIADDMQELIENLLGRLEGNDFTTTQFIEVLRSAPEGERAYDAAWRRWGEQERASKMVIHGQVIPLALRRSDRVSWEGYAHDEPDDYAVPAWWKLTPPTG
;
A
#
# COMPACT_ATOMS: atom_id res chain seq x y z
N MET A 1 -18.45 -14.32 -1.65
CA MET A 1 -18.45 -13.38 -0.51
C MET A 1 -18.52 -11.99 -1.11
N PRO A 2 -19.54 -11.16 -0.81
CA PRO A 2 -19.46 -9.75 -1.19
C PRO A 2 -18.19 -9.19 -0.55
N GLY A 3 -17.30 -8.63 -1.35
CA GLY A 3 -16.06 -8.02 -0.84
C GLY A 3 -16.40 -6.97 0.22
N HIS A 4 -15.59 -6.91 1.28
CA HIS A 4 -15.75 -5.88 2.30
C HIS A 4 -15.64 -4.51 1.62
N SER A 5 -16.68 -3.69 1.76
CA SER A 5 -16.76 -2.34 1.20
C SER A 5 -16.80 -1.33 2.34
N GLY A 6 -16.08 -0.22 2.19
CA GLY A 6 -16.11 0.91 3.11
C GLY A 6 -17.39 1.72 2.98
N LYS A 7 -17.36 2.93 3.53
CA LYS A 7 -18.46 3.88 3.50
C LYS A 7 -18.91 4.13 2.05
N ASP A 8 -20.23 4.25 1.86
CA ASP A 8 -20.87 4.54 0.58
C ASP A 8 -20.56 3.52 -0.54
N GLY A 9 -20.13 2.31 -0.17
CA GLY A 9 -19.81 1.23 -1.11
C GLY A 9 -18.42 1.34 -1.73
N VAL A 10 -17.54 2.18 -1.19
CA VAL A 10 -16.14 2.29 -1.63
C VAL A 10 -15.44 0.93 -1.51
N THR A 11 -14.74 0.52 -2.56
CA THR A 11 -14.00 -0.74 -2.60
C THR A 11 -12.50 -0.54 -2.41
N VAL A 12 -11.80 -1.60 -2.02
CA VAL A 12 -10.33 -1.62 -1.94
C VAL A 12 -9.72 -1.30 -3.30
N GLU A 13 -10.28 -1.87 -4.37
CA GLU A 13 -9.83 -1.70 -5.74
C GLU A 13 -9.89 -0.23 -6.16
N GLN A 14 -10.98 0.48 -5.84
CA GLN A 14 -11.11 1.90 -6.18
C GLN A 14 -10.06 2.77 -5.48
N ILE A 15 -9.77 2.52 -4.20
CA ILE A 15 -8.74 3.28 -3.50
C ILE A 15 -7.35 2.90 -4.04
N ALA A 16 -7.11 1.62 -4.35
CA ALA A 16 -5.85 1.18 -4.94
C ALA A 16 -5.62 1.79 -6.34
N ASP A 17 -6.68 1.89 -7.16
CA ASP A 17 -6.64 2.57 -8.46
C ASP A 17 -6.24 4.05 -8.31
N ASP A 18 -6.84 4.76 -7.34
CA ASP A 18 -6.52 6.16 -7.04
C ASP A 18 -5.05 6.35 -6.59
N MET A 19 -4.46 5.34 -5.95
CA MET A 19 -3.08 5.39 -5.45
C MET A 19 -2.03 4.89 -6.45
N GLN A 20 -2.45 4.21 -7.53
CA GLN A 20 -1.54 3.42 -8.38
C GLN A 20 -0.41 4.27 -8.98
N GLU A 21 -0.74 5.38 -9.63
CA GLU A 21 0.26 6.22 -10.32
C GLU A 21 1.32 6.76 -9.34
N LEU A 22 0.90 7.17 -8.15
CA LEU A 22 1.81 7.65 -7.12
C LEU A 22 2.73 6.53 -6.63
N ILE A 23 2.18 5.34 -6.37
CA ILE A 23 2.94 4.18 -5.91
C ILE A 23 3.98 3.78 -6.97
N GLU A 24 3.60 3.73 -8.25
CA GLU A 24 4.53 3.46 -9.36
C GLU A 24 5.68 4.47 -9.42
N ASN A 25 5.36 5.76 -9.27
CA ASN A 25 6.35 6.83 -9.26
C ASN A 25 7.33 6.72 -8.09
N LEU A 26 6.86 6.31 -6.92
CA LEU A 26 7.70 6.10 -5.74
C LEU A 26 8.57 4.85 -5.88
N LEU A 27 8.01 3.73 -6.35
CA LEU A 27 8.75 2.50 -6.64
C LEU A 27 9.91 2.75 -7.61
N GLY A 28 9.71 3.61 -8.63
CA GLY A 28 10.77 3.99 -9.56
C GLY A 28 11.92 4.81 -8.97
N ARG A 29 11.80 5.28 -7.73
CA ARG A 29 12.82 6.06 -7.00
C ARG A 29 13.45 5.29 -5.84
N LEU A 30 12.95 4.08 -5.54
CA LEU A 30 13.51 3.26 -4.48
C LEU A 30 14.88 2.72 -4.88
N GLU A 31 15.78 2.70 -3.91
CA GLU A 31 17.08 2.04 -4.01
C GLU A 31 17.07 0.79 -3.12
N GLY A 32 17.86 -0.23 -3.50
CA GLY A 32 17.94 -1.50 -2.78
C GLY A 32 17.38 -2.68 -3.56
N ASN A 33 17.21 -3.82 -2.88
CA ASN A 33 16.71 -5.06 -3.48
C ASN A 33 15.32 -5.44 -2.97
N ASP A 34 15.04 -5.17 -1.70
CA ASP A 34 13.86 -5.61 -0.99
C ASP A 34 13.41 -4.58 0.04
N PHE A 35 12.12 -4.61 0.36
CA PHE A 35 11.51 -3.75 1.36
C PHE A 35 10.25 -4.39 1.96
N THR A 36 9.85 -3.96 3.14
CA THR A 36 8.59 -4.36 3.77
C THR A 36 7.45 -3.41 3.41
N THR A 37 6.21 -3.88 3.52
CA THR A 37 5.02 -3.02 3.33
C THR A 37 5.08 -1.77 4.22
N THR A 38 5.55 -1.92 5.45
CA THR A 38 5.70 -0.83 6.42
C THR A 38 6.77 0.17 5.97
N GLN A 39 7.94 -0.29 5.53
CA GLN A 39 8.99 0.59 4.98
C GLN A 39 8.50 1.35 3.75
N PHE A 40 7.72 0.70 2.87
CA PHE A 40 7.11 1.40 1.74
C PHE A 40 6.12 2.48 2.18
N ILE A 41 5.31 2.21 3.21
CA ILE A 41 4.39 3.19 3.79
C ILE A 41 5.15 4.37 4.39
N GLU A 42 6.28 4.14 5.05
CA GLU A 42 7.14 5.22 5.54
C GLU A 42 7.65 6.10 4.41
N VAL A 43 8.12 5.50 3.30
CA VAL A 43 8.52 6.25 2.10
C VAL A 43 7.35 7.04 1.52
N LEU A 44 6.19 6.40 1.33
CA LEU A 44 4.97 7.05 0.85
C LEU A 44 4.63 8.28 1.69
N ARG A 45 4.66 8.15 3.01
CA ARG A 45 4.31 9.20 3.96
C ARG A 45 5.41 10.27 4.14
N SER A 46 6.64 9.97 3.74
CA SER A 46 7.72 10.97 3.75
C SER A 46 7.59 12.02 2.65
N ALA A 47 6.86 11.72 1.56
CA ALA A 47 6.59 12.65 0.47
C ALA A 47 5.30 13.45 0.74
N PRO A 48 5.27 14.78 0.54
CA PRO A 48 4.07 15.58 0.79
C PRO A 48 2.83 15.12 0.02
N GLU A 49 2.98 14.70 -1.23
CA GLU A 49 1.92 14.11 -2.05
C GLU A 49 1.45 12.75 -1.54
N GLY A 50 2.36 11.94 -1.00
CA GLY A 50 2.02 10.62 -0.47
C GLY A 50 1.40 10.66 0.90
N GLU A 51 1.79 11.59 1.78
CA GLU A 51 1.06 11.82 3.03
C GLU A 51 -0.38 12.27 2.74
N ARG A 52 -0.57 13.18 1.77
CA ARG A 52 -1.93 13.61 1.36
C ARG A 52 -2.75 12.46 0.78
N ALA A 53 -2.15 11.61 -0.07
CA ALA A 53 -2.83 10.47 -0.66
C ALA A 53 -3.20 9.41 0.38
N TYR A 54 -2.27 9.10 1.29
CA TYR A 54 -2.52 8.19 2.42
C TYR A 54 -3.67 8.71 3.30
N ASP A 55 -3.65 10.01 3.64
CA ASP A 55 -4.71 10.64 4.41
C ASP A 55 -6.08 10.63 3.72
N ALA A 56 -6.09 10.89 2.41
CA ALA A 56 -7.30 10.81 1.62
C ALA A 56 -7.84 9.38 1.55
N ALA A 57 -6.96 8.38 1.42
CA ALA A 57 -7.33 6.98 1.30
C ALA A 57 -8.08 6.47 2.54
N TRP A 58 -7.51 6.61 3.75
CA TRP A 58 -8.16 6.10 4.95
C TRP A 58 -9.42 6.89 5.32
N ARG A 59 -9.49 8.20 5.00
CA ARG A 59 -10.71 8.99 5.16
C ARG A 59 -11.80 8.59 4.18
N ARG A 60 -11.43 8.26 2.94
CA ARG A 60 -12.35 7.79 1.91
C ARG A 60 -12.94 6.42 2.24
N TRP A 61 -12.18 5.54 2.89
CA TRP A 61 -12.71 4.29 3.44
C TRP A 61 -13.84 4.55 4.46
N GLY A 62 -13.65 5.54 5.34
CA GLY A 62 -14.75 6.16 6.07
C GLY A 62 -15.27 5.43 7.33
N GLU A 63 -14.61 4.36 7.77
CA GLU A 63 -14.80 3.78 9.10
C GLU A 63 -14.00 4.53 10.18
N GLN A 64 -13.90 3.96 11.39
CA GLN A 64 -13.01 4.48 12.43
C GLN A 64 -11.55 4.47 11.94
N GLU A 65 -10.78 5.50 12.28
CA GLU A 65 -9.42 5.71 11.76
C GLU A 65 -8.55 4.45 11.81
N ARG A 66 -8.53 3.76 12.96
CA ARG A 66 -7.75 2.52 13.11
C ARG A 66 -8.21 1.43 12.13
N ALA A 67 -9.52 1.19 12.03
CA ALA A 67 -10.07 0.17 11.13
C ALA A 67 -9.78 0.53 9.65
N SER A 68 -9.95 1.79 9.27
CA SER A 68 -9.60 2.28 7.94
C SER A 68 -8.13 2.03 7.62
N LYS A 69 -7.22 2.34 8.57
CA LYS A 69 -5.78 2.11 8.38
C LYS A 69 -5.42 0.62 8.28
N MET A 70 -6.12 -0.27 8.99
CA MET A 70 -5.97 -1.73 8.80
C MET A 70 -6.27 -2.15 7.35
N VAL A 71 -7.31 -1.57 6.74
CA VAL A 71 -7.64 -1.82 5.32
C VAL A 71 -6.59 -1.22 4.39
N ILE A 72 -6.11 0.00 4.66
CA ILE A 72 -5.07 0.62 3.84
C ILE A 72 -3.77 -0.20 3.86
N HIS A 73 -3.30 -0.59 5.04
CA HIS A 73 -2.06 -1.34 5.23
C HIS A 73 -2.18 -2.79 4.75
N GLY A 74 -3.29 -3.47 5.06
CA GLY A 74 -3.44 -4.89 4.80
C GLY A 74 -3.96 -5.24 3.41
N GLN A 75 -4.61 -4.28 2.73
CA GLN A 75 -5.33 -4.57 1.47
C GLN A 75 -5.01 -3.57 0.36
N VAL A 76 -5.22 -2.28 0.56
CA VAL A 76 -5.10 -1.27 -0.52
C VAL A 76 -3.67 -1.17 -1.04
N ILE A 77 -2.70 -0.88 -0.15
CA ILE A 77 -1.30 -0.72 -0.56
C ILE A 77 -0.74 -2.04 -1.11
N PRO A 78 -0.95 -3.21 -0.46
CA PRO A 78 -0.56 -4.49 -1.04
C PRO A 78 -1.21 -4.78 -2.40
N LEU A 79 -2.47 -4.40 -2.62
CA LEU A 79 -3.12 -4.58 -3.92
C LEU A 79 -2.46 -3.74 -5.01
N ALA A 80 -2.18 -2.46 -4.72
CA ALA A 80 -1.49 -1.58 -5.66
C ALA A 80 -0.06 -2.07 -5.98
N LEU A 81 0.66 -2.57 -4.97
CA LEU A 81 1.98 -3.20 -5.15
C LEU A 81 1.90 -4.46 -6.02
N ARG A 82 0.91 -5.35 -5.79
CA ARG A 82 0.71 -6.56 -6.63
C ARG A 82 0.40 -6.26 -8.10
N ARG A 83 -0.14 -5.08 -8.39
CA ARG A 83 -0.44 -4.63 -9.76
C ARG A 83 0.77 -4.01 -10.46
N SER A 84 1.83 -3.72 -9.72
CA SER A 84 3.06 -3.16 -10.28
C SER A 84 3.97 -4.25 -10.82
N ASP A 85 4.50 -4.06 -12.02
CA ASP A 85 5.55 -4.92 -12.58
C ASP A 85 6.93 -4.63 -11.96
N ARG A 86 7.05 -3.57 -11.14
CA ARG A 86 8.31 -3.15 -10.50
C ARG A 86 8.64 -3.93 -9.25
N VAL A 87 7.73 -4.75 -8.74
CA VAL A 87 7.96 -5.52 -7.52
C VAL A 87 7.36 -6.92 -7.59
N SER A 88 7.98 -7.87 -6.88
CA SER A 88 7.41 -9.18 -6.60
C SER A 88 7.09 -9.32 -5.12
N TRP A 89 6.02 -10.06 -4.82
CA TRP A 89 5.67 -10.45 -3.46
C TRP A 89 6.50 -11.65 -3.02
N GLU A 90 7.17 -11.55 -1.87
CA GLU A 90 8.10 -12.59 -1.37
C GLU A 90 7.59 -13.33 -0.13
N GLY A 91 6.48 -12.90 0.47
CA GLY A 91 5.95 -13.53 1.67
C GLY A 91 5.43 -12.53 2.70
N TYR A 92 4.87 -13.06 3.79
CA TYR A 92 4.59 -12.26 4.98
C TYR A 92 5.86 -12.01 5.78
N ALA A 93 6.03 -10.79 6.27
CA ALA A 93 7.11 -10.37 7.14
C ALA A 93 6.64 -10.43 8.60
N HIS A 94 6.55 -11.64 9.16
CA HIS A 94 6.00 -11.87 10.51
C HIS A 94 6.85 -11.31 11.66
N ASP A 95 8.12 -11.06 11.38
CA ASP A 95 9.12 -10.48 12.26
C ASP A 95 9.12 -8.95 12.26
N GLU A 96 8.41 -8.33 11.31
CA GLU A 96 8.37 -6.89 11.12
C GLU A 96 7.11 -6.27 11.75
N PRO A 97 7.25 -5.20 12.56
CA PRO A 97 6.13 -4.62 13.27
C PRO A 97 5.27 -3.71 12.37
N ASP A 98 3.96 -3.84 12.48
CA ASP A 98 2.98 -2.89 11.96
C ASP A 98 1.73 -2.89 12.86
N ASP A 99 1.30 -1.71 13.30
CA ASP A 99 0.20 -1.55 14.25
C ASP A 99 -1.19 -1.90 13.67
N TYR A 100 -1.27 -2.07 12.35
CA TYR A 100 -2.50 -2.16 11.58
C TYR A 100 -2.67 -3.47 10.81
N ALA A 101 -1.59 -4.09 10.32
CA ALA A 101 -1.69 -5.33 9.54
C ALA A 101 -0.43 -6.21 9.68
N VAL A 102 -0.47 -7.44 9.16
CA VAL A 102 0.77 -8.22 8.97
C VAL A 102 1.42 -7.73 7.67
N PRO A 103 2.64 -7.15 7.73
CA PRO A 103 3.30 -6.65 6.53
C PRO A 103 3.78 -7.80 5.64
N ALA A 104 4.04 -7.49 4.38
CA ALA A 104 4.68 -8.39 3.42
C ALA A 104 6.09 -7.90 3.05
N TRP A 105 6.96 -8.85 2.72
CA TRP A 105 8.22 -8.62 2.02
C TRP A 105 7.97 -8.46 0.52
N TRP A 106 8.62 -7.48 -0.08
CA TRP A 106 8.59 -7.18 -1.50
C TRP A 106 10.01 -7.09 -2.03
N LYS A 107 10.20 -7.54 -3.25
CA LYS A 107 11.48 -7.42 -3.95
C LYS A 107 11.33 -6.51 -5.16
N LEU A 108 12.25 -5.59 -5.35
CA LEU A 108 12.30 -4.75 -6.54
C LEU A 108 12.68 -5.60 -7.76
N THR A 109 11.87 -5.52 -8.81
CA THR A 109 12.17 -6.11 -10.10
C THR A 109 13.26 -5.26 -10.77
N PRO A 110 14.37 -5.87 -11.23
CA PRO A 110 15.38 -5.15 -12.00
C PRO A 110 14.73 -4.47 -13.21
N PRO A 111 15.15 -3.24 -13.59
CA PRO A 111 14.69 -2.65 -14.83
C PRO A 111 15.04 -3.60 -15.97
N THR A 112 14.02 -4.03 -16.73
CA THR A 112 14.23 -4.79 -17.96
C THR A 112 15.07 -3.92 -18.89
N GLY A 113 16.33 -4.32 -19.11
CA GLY A 113 17.27 -3.64 -19.99
C GLY A 113 16.85 -3.65 -21.46
#